data_AF-A0A2V9HFD9-F1
#
_entry.id   AF-A0A2V9HFD9-F1
#
_cell.length_a   1.000
_cell.length_b   1.000
_cell.length_c   1.000
_cell.angle_alpha   90.00
_cell.angle_beta   90.00
_cell.angle_gamma   90.00
#
_symmetry.space_group_name_H-M   'P 1'
#
loop_
_entity.id
_entity.type
_entity.pdbx_description
1 polymer ?
#
loop_
_entity_poly.entity_id
_entity_poly.type
_entity_poly.pdbx_seq_one_letter_code
_entity_poly.pdbx_strand_id
1 'polypeptide(L)'
;MQQTFAVGIGGAAGQGVATPGDIFAKIFSRRGLHLNAYNAYQSIIRGGHTFLTIRTGPGKVTNMGDGTDLLIPLNQDSMDRHLKLLTAGAACIYNADTVKPGSPADGVQLCPLPVSVLADITRNKVAQNTLAIGAGLHMMGIGFSALEEVLREQFKKKGDAVVAENIGVARAGYDYAAAHFTAFPNALPKTEHRYAILSGNVAMAMGGAAAGVKFYCAYPMSPSTGVLHWMAAHARKAGIMVRQVEDEIGVINMAIGAAHAGVRAMCATSGGGFALMSEGLGMSAMIETPVVVINCQRAGPSTGVPTKTEQGDLWQMLGAAFGDYPRVIAAPLDIGDCFKLIPEIFNIADRFQCPGLVLCDLLLSEGRLSVEPKELDFSPPIDRGELITTNGAASDVGTNGDYKR
;
A
#
# COMPACT_ATOMS: atom_id res chain seq x y z
N MET A 1 -22.84 -4.83 -13.70
CA MET A 1 -21.57 -4.52 -12.99
C MET A 1 -20.95 -3.30 -13.65
N GLN A 2 -20.42 -2.35 -12.86
CA GLN A 2 -19.62 -1.26 -13.43
C GLN A 2 -18.40 -1.86 -14.15
N GLN A 3 -18.05 -1.29 -15.29
CA GLN A 3 -16.95 -1.76 -16.13
C GLN A 3 -15.62 -1.61 -15.38
N THR A 4 -15.01 -2.73 -15.00
CA THR A 4 -13.66 -2.75 -14.40
C THR A 4 -12.69 -3.46 -15.32
N PHE A 5 -11.41 -3.15 -15.18
CA PHE A 5 -10.33 -3.77 -15.93
C PHE A 5 -9.23 -4.25 -14.96
N ALA A 6 -8.80 -5.50 -15.07
CA ALA A 6 -7.81 -6.13 -14.21
C ALA A 6 -6.51 -6.45 -14.98
N VAL A 7 -5.40 -5.96 -14.46
CA VAL A 7 -4.04 -6.20 -14.97
C VAL A 7 -3.28 -7.07 -13.98
N GLY A 8 -2.77 -8.22 -14.43
CA GLY A 8 -1.87 -9.09 -13.68
C GLY A 8 -0.45 -9.01 -14.25
N ILE A 9 0.55 -8.80 -13.40
CA ILE A 9 1.96 -8.79 -13.78
C ILE A 9 2.70 -9.79 -12.89
N GLY A 10 3.30 -10.80 -13.50
CA GLY A 10 4.01 -11.87 -12.80
C GLY A 10 5.49 -11.90 -13.12
N GLY A 11 6.33 -12.20 -12.14
CA GLY A 11 7.75 -12.44 -12.37
C GLY A 11 8.50 -12.78 -11.09
N ALA A 12 9.79 -13.04 -11.20
CA ALA A 12 10.64 -13.28 -10.04
C ALA A 12 11.03 -11.97 -9.33
N ALA A 13 11.24 -12.03 -8.01
CA ALA A 13 11.73 -10.86 -7.28
C ALA A 13 13.07 -10.39 -7.86
N GLY A 14 13.13 -9.12 -8.28
CA GLY A 14 14.24 -8.53 -9.00
C GLY A 14 14.03 -8.34 -10.51
N GLN A 15 12.97 -8.89 -11.11
CA GLN A 15 12.61 -8.62 -12.52
C GLN A 15 11.80 -7.32 -12.71
N GLY A 16 11.62 -6.53 -11.65
CA GLY A 16 10.98 -5.22 -11.73
C GLY A 16 9.46 -5.25 -11.87
N VAL A 17 8.76 -6.23 -11.29
CA VAL A 17 7.28 -6.36 -11.31
C VAL A 17 6.56 -5.13 -10.73
N ALA A 18 7.11 -4.51 -9.69
CA ALA A 18 6.49 -3.35 -9.03
C ALA A 18 6.46 -2.10 -9.94
N THR A 19 7.48 -1.90 -10.77
CA THR A 19 7.64 -0.66 -11.56
C THR A 19 6.52 -0.47 -12.60
N PRO A 20 6.17 -1.45 -13.44
CA PRO A 20 5.00 -1.37 -14.31
C PRO A 20 3.72 -1.12 -13.55
N GLY A 21 3.60 -1.72 -12.37
CA GLY A 21 2.48 -1.51 -11.47
C GLY A 21 2.27 -0.06 -11.09
N ASP A 22 3.33 0.57 -10.61
CA ASP A 22 3.30 1.97 -10.18
C ASP A 22 3.02 2.91 -11.38
N ILE A 23 3.53 2.59 -12.58
CA ILE A 23 3.22 3.31 -13.81
C ILE A 23 1.74 3.21 -14.16
N PHE A 24 1.18 1.99 -14.22
CA PHE A 24 -0.24 1.78 -14.48
C PHE A 24 -1.11 2.50 -13.46
N ALA A 25 -0.83 2.31 -12.17
CA ALA A 25 -1.59 2.93 -11.10
C ALA A 25 -1.61 4.46 -11.23
N LYS A 26 -0.46 5.06 -11.50
CA LYS A 26 -0.32 6.51 -11.70
C LYS A 26 -1.08 7.03 -12.92
N ILE A 27 -1.04 6.30 -14.04
CA ILE A 27 -1.80 6.64 -15.25
C ILE A 27 -3.31 6.55 -14.97
N PHE A 28 -3.77 5.44 -14.38
CA PHE A 28 -5.19 5.23 -14.09
C PHE A 28 -5.74 6.30 -13.14
N SER A 29 -5.02 6.60 -12.07
CA SER A 29 -5.42 7.64 -11.13
C SER A 29 -5.47 9.05 -11.77
N ARG A 30 -4.51 9.39 -12.64
CA ARG A 30 -4.50 10.68 -13.37
C ARG A 30 -5.60 10.80 -14.42
N ARG A 31 -6.14 9.67 -14.88
CA ARG A 31 -7.32 9.61 -15.76
C ARG A 31 -8.64 9.63 -14.98
N GLY A 32 -8.58 9.72 -13.65
CA GLY A 32 -9.73 9.73 -12.78
C GLY A 32 -10.46 8.38 -12.76
N LEU A 33 -9.67 7.31 -12.77
CA LEU A 33 -10.14 5.95 -12.52
C LEU A 33 -9.78 5.55 -11.09
N HIS A 34 -10.73 4.90 -10.43
CA HIS A 34 -10.44 4.23 -9.16
C HIS A 34 -9.57 3.01 -9.40
N LEU A 35 -8.77 2.65 -8.41
CA LEU A 35 -7.95 1.46 -8.47
C LEU A 35 -7.85 0.75 -7.12
N ASN A 36 -7.65 -0.55 -7.18
CA ASN A 36 -7.21 -1.41 -6.10
C ASN A 36 -6.04 -2.26 -6.61
N ALA A 37 -4.91 -2.23 -5.93
CA ALA A 37 -3.71 -2.94 -6.30
C ALA A 37 -3.12 -3.69 -5.12
N TYR A 38 -2.67 -4.92 -5.37
CA TYR A 38 -2.03 -5.76 -4.37
C TYR A 38 -0.88 -6.53 -4.99
N ASN A 39 0.24 -6.61 -4.28
CA ASN A 39 1.41 -7.37 -4.68
C ASN A 39 1.55 -8.60 -3.79
N ALA A 40 1.29 -9.78 -4.34
CA ALA A 40 1.51 -11.04 -3.66
C ALA A 40 2.98 -11.47 -3.82
N TYR A 41 3.70 -11.58 -2.71
CA TYR A 41 5.10 -12.03 -2.69
C TYR A 41 5.35 -13.11 -1.63
N GLN A 42 6.53 -13.71 -1.70
CA GLN A 42 7.01 -14.73 -0.76
C GLN A 42 7.98 -14.09 0.24
N SER A 43 8.16 -14.71 1.41
CA SER A 43 9.12 -14.25 2.43
C SER A 43 10.58 -14.54 2.03
N ILE A 44 10.99 -14.08 0.84
CA ILE A 44 12.31 -14.26 0.24
C ILE A 44 12.71 -12.95 -0.45
N ILE A 45 13.93 -12.46 -0.22
CA ILE A 45 14.41 -11.18 -0.77
C ILE A 45 14.70 -11.23 -2.27
N ARG A 46 15.21 -12.36 -2.77
CA ARG A 46 15.60 -12.53 -4.19
C ARG A 46 15.16 -13.88 -4.72
N GLY A 47 14.62 -13.88 -5.95
CA GLY A 47 13.98 -15.06 -6.52
C GLY A 47 12.55 -15.23 -6.03
N GLY A 48 12.04 -16.45 -6.06
CA GLY A 48 10.62 -16.72 -5.81
C GLY A 48 9.70 -16.11 -6.87
N HIS A 49 8.39 -16.28 -6.70
CA HIS A 49 7.37 -15.73 -7.58
C HIS A 49 6.67 -14.54 -6.92
N THR A 50 6.51 -13.46 -7.66
CA THR A 50 5.74 -12.28 -7.28
C THR A 50 4.64 -12.06 -8.31
N PHE A 51 3.45 -11.69 -7.83
CA PHE A 51 2.30 -11.39 -8.68
C PHE A 51 1.63 -10.12 -8.20
N LEU A 52 1.75 -9.08 -9.02
CA LEU A 52 1.05 -7.83 -8.82
C LEU A 52 -0.26 -7.88 -9.60
N THR A 53 -1.36 -7.55 -8.93
CA THR A 53 -2.65 -7.35 -9.58
C THR A 53 -3.10 -5.92 -9.37
N ILE A 54 -3.65 -5.31 -10.41
CA ILE A 54 -4.26 -3.97 -10.38
C ILE A 54 -5.63 -4.09 -11.02
N ARG A 55 -6.69 -3.74 -10.28
CA ARG A 55 -8.03 -3.58 -10.83
C ARG A 55 -8.39 -2.10 -10.86
N THR A 56 -8.93 -1.63 -11.98
CA THR A 56 -9.26 -0.22 -12.22
C THR A 56 -10.64 -0.05 -12.83
N GLY A 57 -11.30 1.09 -12.64
CA GLY A 57 -12.61 1.38 -13.23
C GLY A 57 -13.10 2.81 -12.94
N PRO A 58 -14.17 3.26 -13.61
CA PRO A 58 -14.73 4.60 -13.41
C PRO A 58 -15.46 4.76 -12.06
N GLY A 59 -15.86 3.66 -11.42
CA GLY A 59 -16.43 3.66 -10.07
C GLY A 59 -15.54 2.94 -9.07
N LYS A 60 -15.87 3.06 -7.78
CA LYS A 60 -15.04 2.56 -6.66
C LYS A 60 -14.73 1.07 -6.82
N VAL A 61 -13.44 0.72 -6.80
CA VAL A 61 -12.97 -0.67 -6.85
C VAL A 61 -12.69 -1.15 -5.42
N THR A 62 -13.50 -2.08 -4.93
CA THR A 62 -13.43 -2.54 -3.52
C THR A 62 -12.74 -3.89 -3.34
N ASN A 63 -12.47 -4.63 -4.42
CA ASN A 63 -11.82 -5.94 -4.38
C ASN A 63 -11.05 -6.23 -5.68
N MET A 64 -10.22 -7.26 -5.66
CA MET A 64 -9.40 -7.67 -6.80
C MET A 64 -10.18 -8.47 -7.87
N GLY A 65 -11.30 -9.09 -7.49
CA GLY A 65 -12.03 -10.04 -8.34
C GLY A 65 -11.25 -11.33 -8.60
N ASP A 66 -11.90 -12.24 -9.34
CA ASP A 66 -11.34 -13.57 -9.63
C ASP A 66 -10.69 -13.66 -11.03
N GLY A 67 -11.03 -12.75 -11.93
CA GLY A 67 -10.56 -12.73 -13.31
C GLY A 67 -9.44 -11.72 -13.57
N THR A 68 -8.67 -11.96 -14.64
CA THR A 68 -7.67 -11.01 -15.17
C THR A 68 -7.97 -10.72 -16.63
N ASP A 69 -8.01 -9.43 -17.00
CA ASP A 69 -8.29 -8.98 -18.39
C ASP A 69 -7.00 -8.85 -19.21
N LEU A 70 -5.91 -8.45 -18.57
CA LEU A 70 -4.58 -8.39 -19.17
C LEU A 70 -3.54 -9.06 -18.27
N LEU A 71 -2.89 -10.12 -18.75
CA LEU A 71 -1.74 -10.73 -18.09
C LEU A 71 -0.43 -10.33 -18.79
N ILE A 72 0.57 -9.96 -17.99
CA ILE A 72 1.95 -9.69 -18.43
C ILE A 72 2.89 -10.60 -17.63
N PRO A 73 3.20 -11.82 -18.12
CA PRO A 73 4.17 -12.70 -17.50
C PRO A 73 5.59 -12.32 -17.96
N LEU A 74 6.46 -11.97 -17.00
CA LEU A 74 7.85 -11.58 -17.26
C LEU A 74 8.82 -12.76 -17.36
N ASN A 75 8.33 -13.98 -17.12
CA ASN A 75 9.06 -15.24 -17.22
C ASN A 75 8.10 -16.42 -17.46
N GLN A 76 8.66 -17.60 -17.74
CA GLN A 76 7.89 -18.82 -17.99
C GLN A 76 7.05 -19.25 -16.78
N ASP A 77 7.59 -19.19 -15.56
CA ASP A 77 6.87 -19.57 -14.33
C ASP A 77 5.58 -18.74 -14.14
N SER A 78 5.60 -17.45 -14.50
CA SER A 78 4.42 -16.58 -14.45
C SER A 78 3.38 -16.94 -15.50
N MET A 79 3.82 -17.32 -16.70
CA MET A 79 2.95 -17.81 -17.76
C MET A 79 2.24 -19.10 -17.31
N ASP A 80 3.02 -20.07 -16.83
CA ASP A 80 2.51 -21.38 -16.42
C ASP A 80 1.51 -21.29 -15.26
N ARG A 81 1.75 -20.38 -14.31
CA ARG A 81 0.87 -20.18 -13.14
C ARG A 81 -0.43 -19.49 -13.48
N HIS A 82 -0.38 -18.43 -14.28
CA HIS A 82 -1.45 -17.40 -14.31
C HIS A 82 -2.20 -17.32 -15.63
N LEU A 83 -1.76 -17.99 -16.70
CA LEU A 83 -2.49 -18.01 -17.98
C LEU A 83 -3.94 -18.48 -17.81
N LYS A 84 -4.17 -19.42 -16.89
CA LYS A 84 -5.50 -19.95 -16.54
C LYS A 84 -6.46 -18.95 -15.92
N LEU A 85 -5.99 -17.76 -15.49
CA LEU A 85 -6.83 -16.69 -14.97
C LEU A 85 -7.50 -15.87 -16.07
N LEU A 86 -7.06 -16.04 -17.32
CA LEU A 86 -7.62 -15.36 -18.49
C LEU A 86 -8.85 -16.09 -19.00
N THR A 87 -9.87 -15.30 -19.36
CA THR A 87 -11.13 -15.80 -19.97
C THR A 87 -11.38 -15.10 -21.31
N ALA A 88 -12.44 -15.49 -22.02
CA ALA A 88 -12.76 -14.94 -23.34
C ALA A 88 -12.76 -13.39 -23.35
N GLY A 89 -12.04 -12.79 -24.31
CA GLY A 89 -11.87 -11.34 -24.43
C GLY A 89 -10.65 -10.77 -23.67
N ALA A 90 -9.99 -11.57 -22.83
CA ALA A 90 -8.75 -11.19 -22.17
C ALA A 90 -7.52 -11.37 -23.09
N ALA A 91 -6.39 -10.78 -22.69
CA ALA A 91 -5.14 -10.88 -23.45
C ALA A 91 -3.92 -11.21 -22.57
N CYS A 92 -2.93 -11.87 -23.17
CA CYS A 92 -1.65 -12.17 -22.56
C CYS A 92 -0.51 -11.55 -23.38
N ILE A 93 0.17 -10.54 -22.84
CA ILE A 93 1.33 -9.91 -23.49
C ILE A 93 2.61 -10.50 -22.90
N TYR A 94 3.40 -11.20 -23.70
CA TYR A 94 4.59 -11.90 -23.21
C TYR A 94 5.79 -11.75 -24.15
N ASN A 95 6.98 -11.95 -23.61
CA ASN A 95 8.23 -11.92 -24.37
C ASN A 95 8.36 -13.22 -25.20
N ALA A 96 8.18 -13.12 -26.51
CA ALA A 96 8.22 -14.24 -27.44
C ALA A 96 9.60 -14.90 -27.54
N ASP A 97 10.67 -14.18 -27.19
CA ASP A 97 12.04 -14.69 -27.26
C ASP A 97 12.34 -15.70 -26.13
N THR A 98 11.60 -15.64 -25.02
CA THR A 98 11.94 -16.36 -23.77
C THR A 98 10.78 -17.10 -23.12
N VAL A 99 9.53 -16.80 -23.49
CA VAL A 99 8.33 -17.39 -22.91
C VAL A 99 7.54 -18.12 -23.98
N LYS A 100 7.19 -19.38 -23.69
CA LYS A 100 6.32 -20.21 -24.51
C LYS A 100 4.95 -20.29 -23.85
N PRO A 101 3.87 -19.83 -24.50
CA PRO A 101 2.53 -19.91 -23.92
C PRO A 101 2.05 -21.36 -23.84
N GLY A 102 1.28 -21.68 -22.81
CA GLY A 102 0.45 -22.88 -22.78
C GLY A 102 -0.83 -22.70 -23.62
N SER A 103 -1.78 -23.61 -23.46
CA SER A 103 -3.11 -23.48 -24.08
C SER A 103 -3.99 -22.55 -23.25
N PRO A 104 -4.41 -21.39 -23.76
CA PRO A 104 -5.33 -20.52 -23.05
C PRO A 104 -6.79 -21.01 -23.21
N ALA A 105 -7.72 -20.42 -22.44
CA ALA A 105 -9.15 -20.60 -22.68
C ALA A 105 -9.58 -20.03 -24.04
N ASP A 106 -10.69 -20.53 -24.59
CA ASP A 106 -11.24 -20.05 -25.86
C ASP A 106 -11.54 -18.55 -25.80
N GLY A 107 -11.15 -17.83 -26.86
CA GLY A 107 -11.35 -16.37 -26.97
C GLY A 107 -10.30 -15.51 -26.25
N VAL A 108 -9.26 -16.10 -25.64
CA VAL A 108 -8.10 -15.36 -25.11
C VAL A 108 -7.13 -15.02 -26.23
N GLN A 109 -6.67 -13.77 -26.29
CA GLN A 109 -5.67 -13.33 -27.26
C GLN A 109 -4.24 -13.46 -26.71
N LEU A 110 -3.43 -14.32 -27.34
CA LEU A 110 -1.99 -14.36 -27.08
C LEU A 110 -1.28 -13.27 -27.89
N CYS A 111 -0.51 -12.42 -27.21
CA CYS A 111 0.15 -11.25 -27.77
C CYS A 111 1.69 -11.39 -27.63
N PRO A 112 2.35 -12.10 -28.57
CA PRO A 112 3.81 -12.28 -28.54
C PRO A 112 4.53 -10.96 -28.88
N LEU A 113 5.40 -10.50 -27.99
CA LEU A 113 6.32 -9.38 -28.25
C LEU A 113 7.73 -9.90 -28.60
N PRO A 114 8.27 -9.62 -29.79
CA PRO A 114 9.65 -9.94 -30.16
C PRO A 114 10.60 -8.91 -29.54
N VAL A 115 10.85 -9.03 -28.24
CA VAL A 115 11.55 -8.01 -27.43
C VAL A 115 12.94 -7.68 -27.98
N SER A 116 13.70 -8.68 -28.39
CA SER A 116 15.05 -8.57 -28.95
C SER A 116 15.12 -7.81 -30.27
N VAL A 117 14.00 -7.76 -31.01
CA VAL A 117 13.87 -7.00 -32.27
C VAL A 117 13.43 -5.56 -31.98
N LEU A 118 12.56 -5.36 -30.98
CA LEU A 118 11.97 -4.06 -30.67
C LEU A 118 12.84 -3.17 -29.78
N ALA A 119 13.72 -3.77 -28.97
CA ALA A 119 14.61 -3.02 -28.09
C ALA A 119 15.92 -3.77 -27.85
N ASP A 120 17.03 -3.02 -27.73
CA ASP A 120 18.29 -3.57 -27.26
C ASP A 120 18.23 -3.79 -25.73
N ILE A 121 17.88 -5.01 -25.33
CA ILE A 121 17.78 -5.41 -23.92
C ILE A 121 19.11 -5.92 -23.34
N THR A 122 20.21 -5.93 -24.12
CA THR A 122 21.51 -6.46 -23.67
C THR A 122 22.06 -5.66 -22.48
N ARG A 123 21.77 -4.35 -22.45
CA ARG A 123 22.16 -3.42 -21.38
C ARG A 123 21.08 -3.22 -20.32
N ASN A 124 19.81 -3.49 -20.64
CA ASN A 124 18.68 -3.25 -19.75
C ASN A 124 17.62 -4.37 -19.87
N LYS A 125 17.79 -5.43 -19.09
CA LYS A 125 16.84 -6.57 -19.07
C LYS A 125 15.42 -6.19 -18.62
N VAL A 126 15.24 -5.03 -17.98
CA VAL A 126 13.93 -4.54 -17.51
C VAL A 126 13.19 -3.77 -18.61
N ALA A 127 13.84 -3.49 -19.75
CA ALA A 127 13.21 -2.81 -20.89
C ALA A 127 12.02 -3.59 -21.47
N GLN A 128 11.99 -4.93 -21.34
CA GLN A 128 10.81 -5.73 -21.69
C GLN A 128 9.54 -5.27 -20.95
N ASN A 129 9.69 -4.81 -19.71
CA ASN A 129 8.57 -4.34 -18.91
C ASN A 129 8.00 -3.05 -19.50
N THR A 130 8.88 -2.15 -19.94
CA THR A 130 8.50 -0.89 -20.60
C THR A 130 7.80 -1.12 -21.94
N LEU A 131 8.28 -2.09 -22.74
CA LEU A 131 7.61 -2.53 -23.97
C LEU A 131 6.19 -3.05 -23.68
N ALA A 132 6.05 -3.93 -22.70
CA ALA A 132 4.77 -4.53 -22.35
C ALA A 132 3.76 -3.50 -21.82
N ILE A 133 4.21 -2.48 -21.08
CA ILE A 133 3.34 -1.35 -20.67
C ILE A 133 2.85 -0.57 -21.89
N GLY A 134 3.75 -0.24 -22.82
CA GLY A 134 3.40 0.45 -24.06
C GLY A 134 2.31 -0.31 -24.85
N ALA A 135 2.54 -1.60 -25.05
CA ALA A 135 1.59 -2.50 -25.72
C ALA A 135 0.24 -2.57 -24.97
N GLY A 136 0.27 -2.79 -23.66
CA GLY A 136 -0.94 -2.88 -22.83
C GLY A 136 -1.77 -1.60 -22.84
N LEU A 137 -1.14 -0.42 -22.77
CA LEU A 137 -1.85 0.86 -22.82
C LEU A 137 -2.48 1.13 -24.18
N HIS A 138 -1.81 0.75 -25.29
CA HIS A 138 -2.44 0.81 -26.61
C HIS A 138 -3.69 -0.05 -26.65
N MET A 139 -3.59 -1.32 -26.23
CA MET A 139 -4.72 -2.24 -26.22
C MET A 139 -5.88 -1.75 -25.35
N MET A 140 -5.60 -1.03 -24.26
CA MET A 140 -6.61 -0.40 -23.39
C MET A 140 -7.26 0.87 -23.98
N GLY A 141 -6.85 1.30 -25.18
CA GLY A 141 -7.32 2.55 -25.80
C GLY A 141 -6.78 3.82 -25.11
N ILE A 142 -5.66 3.72 -24.40
CA ILE A 142 -5.03 4.86 -23.73
C ILE A 142 -3.98 5.46 -24.68
N GLY A 143 -4.07 6.78 -24.92
CA GLY A 143 -3.11 7.51 -25.75
C GLY A 143 -1.70 7.53 -25.15
N PHE A 144 -0.68 7.45 -26.00
CA PHE A 144 0.73 7.36 -25.59
C PHE A 144 1.20 8.53 -24.71
N SER A 145 0.66 9.73 -24.89
CA SER A 145 1.05 10.91 -24.10
C SER A 145 0.95 10.69 -22.60
N ALA A 146 -0.04 9.91 -22.14
CA ALA A 146 -0.20 9.57 -20.73
C ALA A 146 0.97 8.75 -20.18
N LEU A 147 1.51 7.82 -20.98
CA LEU A 147 2.70 7.04 -20.63
C LEU A 147 3.94 7.91 -20.66
N GLU A 148 4.09 8.74 -21.69
CA GLU A 148 5.23 9.63 -21.87
C GLU A 148 5.42 10.57 -20.67
N GLU A 149 4.35 11.22 -20.22
CA GLU A 149 4.37 12.11 -19.05
C GLU A 149 4.86 11.39 -17.78
N VAL A 150 4.39 10.16 -17.55
CA VAL A 150 4.76 9.38 -16.37
C VAL A 150 6.22 8.92 -16.43
N LEU A 151 6.69 8.47 -17.60
CA LEU A 151 8.08 8.05 -17.80
C LEU A 151 9.05 9.23 -17.63
N ARG A 152 8.71 10.41 -18.18
CA ARG A 152 9.50 11.64 -18.01
C ARG A 152 9.68 11.99 -16.54
N GLU A 153 8.60 11.93 -15.76
CA GLU A 153 8.65 12.25 -14.33
C GLU A 153 9.46 11.22 -13.53
N GLN A 154 9.24 9.93 -13.79
CA GLN A 154 9.89 8.84 -13.06
C GLN A 154 11.40 8.82 -13.27
N PHE A 155 11.85 9.04 -14.50
CA PHE A 155 13.28 8.99 -14.85
C PHE A 155 13.96 10.36 -14.87
N LYS A 156 13.24 11.45 -14.52
CA LYS A 156 13.78 12.83 -14.49
C LYS A 156 15.13 12.94 -13.78
N LYS A 157 15.28 12.27 -12.64
CA LYS A 157 16.53 12.31 -11.84
C LYS A 157 17.69 11.53 -12.45
N LYS A 158 17.46 10.71 -13.48
CA LYS A 158 18.46 9.90 -14.17
C LYS A 158 19.01 10.55 -15.45
N GLY A 159 18.50 11.72 -15.83
CA GLY A 159 18.96 12.49 -16.99
C GLY A 159 18.18 12.21 -18.28
N ASP A 160 18.26 13.15 -19.22
CA ASP A 160 17.42 13.17 -20.43
C ASP A 160 17.66 11.99 -21.38
N ALA A 161 18.88 11.48 -21.44
CA ALA A 161 19.21 10.31 -22.27
C ALA A 161 18.45 9.05 -21.82
N VAL A 162 18.42 8.78 -20.51
CA VAL A 162 17.68 7.63 -19.93
C VAL A 162 16.17 7.80 -20.12
N VAL A 163 15.68 9.03 -20.00
CA VAL A 163 14.27 9.35 -20.26
C VAL A 163 13.91 9.07 -21.72
N ALA A 164 14.70 9.58 -22.68
CA ALA A 164 14.47 9.38 -24.11
C ALA A 164 14.54 7.90 -24.50
N GLU A 165 15.50 7.15 -23.95
CA GLU A 165 15.63 5.70 -24.15
C GLU A 165 14.36 4.96 -23.69
N ASN A 166 13.88 5.20 -22.46
CA ASN A 166 12.69 4.53 -21.95
C ASN A 166 11.41 4.92 -22.72
N ILE A 167 11.29 6.18 -23.17
CA ILE A 167 10.18 6.61 -24.03
C ILE A 167 10.24 5.91 -25.39
N GLY A 168 11.43 5.79 -25.99
CA GLY A 168 11.62 5.08 -27.26
C GLY A 168 11.22 3.60 -27.16
N VAL A 169 11.66 2.93 -26.10
CA VAL A 169 11.27 1.53 -25.80
C VAL A 169 9.76 1.41 -25.61
N ALA A 170 9.14 2.30 -24.82
CA ALA A 170 7.70 2.32 -24.64
C ALA A 170 6.94 2.54 -25.97
N ARG A 171 7.44 3.44 -26.81
CA ARG A 171 6.87 3.77 -28.13
C ARG A 171 6.89 2.56 -29.06
N ALA A 172 8.01 1.86 -29.13
CA ALA A 172 8.14 0.64 -29.93
C ALA A 172 7.09 -0.42 -29.53
N GLY A 173 6.87 -0.62 -28.22
CA GLY A 173 5.85 -1.55 -27.74
C GLY A 173 4.42 -1.10 -28.06
N TYR A 174 4.15 0.20 -27.95
CA TYR A 174 2.86 0.80 -28.28
C TYR A 174 2.51 0.65 -29.76
N ASP A 175 3.44 1.01 -30.64
CA ASP A 175 3.22 0.98 -32.10
C ASP A 175 3.17 -0.47 -32.63
N TYR A 176 3.96 -1.38 -32.05
CA TYR A 176 3.89 -2.80 -32.38
C TYR A 176 2.52 -3.39 -32.04
N ALA A 177 1.99 -3.09 -30.84
CA ALA A 177 0.66 -3.54 -30.46
C ALA A 177 -0.42 -3.00 -31.39
N ALA A 178 -0.29 -1.76 -31.85
CA ALA A 178 -1.22 -1.15 -32.80
C ALA A 178 -1.25 -1.85 -34.16
N ALA A 179 -0.12 -2.40 -34.60
CA ALA A 179 -0.02 -3.10 -35.87
C ALA A 179 -0.41 -4.60 -35.77
N HIS A 180 -0.25 -5.22 -34.60
CA HIS A 180 -0.28 -6.68 -34.47
C HIS A 180 -1.33 -7.24 -33.52
N PHE A 181 -1.87 -6.45 -32.59
CA PHE A 181 -2.82 -6.92 -31.58
C PHE A 181 -4.18 -6.23 -31.73
N THR A 182 -5.23 -6.94 -31.34
CA THR A 182 -6.59 -6.40 -31.28
C THR A 182 -6.79 -5.70 -29.94
N ALA A 183 -7.15 -4.42 -29.97
CA ALA A 183 -7.47 -3.65 -28.77
C ALA A 183 -8.72 -4.20 -28.05
N PHE A 184 -8.81 -3.94 -26.75
CA PHE A 184 -10.01 -4.29 -25.99
C PHE A 184 -11.22 -3.53 -26.52
N PRO A 185 -12.41 -4.16 -26.61
CA PRO A 185 -13.58 -3.53 -27.21
C PRO A 185 -14.04 -2.29 -26.44
N ASN A 186 -13.70 -2.22 -25.15
CA ASN A 186 -14.04 -1.12 -24.27
C ASN A 186 -12.79 -0.39 -23.82
N ALA A 187 -12.53 0.77 -24.43
CA ALA A 187 -11.44 1.64 -24.00
C ALA A 187 -11.68 2.15 -22.57
N LEU A 188 -10.60 2.27 -21.79
CA LEU A 188 -10.67 2.83 -20.44
C LEU A 188 -11.01 4.34 -20.50
N PRO A 189 -12.07 4.81 -19.83
CA PRO A 189 -12.49 6.19 -19.93
C PRO A 189 -11.47 7.16 -19.33
N LYS A 190 -11.64 8.44 -19.64
CA LYS A 190 -10.96 9.55 -18.96
C LYS A 190 -12.04 10.40 -18.32
N THR A 191 -11.86 10.73 -17.05
CA THR A 191 -12.73 11.66 -16.31
C THR A 191 -11.93 12.91 -15.91
N GLU A 192 -12.62 13.91 -15.37
CA GLU A 192 -12.00 15.14 -14.85
C GLU A 192 -11.40 14.95 -13.45
N HIS A 193 -11.67 13.82 -12.79
CA HIS A 193 -11.18 13.55 -11.44
C HIS A 193 -9.71 13.12 -11.46
N ARG A 194 -9.04 13.31 -10.32
CA ARG A 194 -7.71 12.77 -10.06
C ARG A 194 -7.66 12.24 -8.64
N TYR A 195 -7.19 11.01 -8.48
CA TYR A 195 -7.10 10.39 -7.16
C TYR A 195 -5.67 10.46 -6.60
N ALA A 196 -5.56 10.42 -5.28
CA ALA A 196 -4.32 10.05 -4.62
C ALA A 196 -4.18 8.52 -4.67
N ILE A 197 -2.95 8.01 -4.62
CA ILE A 197 -2.68 6.57 -4.47
C ILE A 197 -1.76 6.43 -3.28
N LEU A 198 -2.19 5.62 -2.32
CA LEU A 198 -1.42 5.33 -1.11
C LEU A 198 -1.69 3.92 -0.65
N SER A 199 -0.77 3.38 0.15
CA SER A 199 -0.99 2.14 0.89
C SER A 199 -1.60 2.39 2.25
N GLY A 200 -2.19 1.36 2.87
CA GLY A 200 -2.73 1.48 4.22
C GLY A 200 -1.68 1.89 5.25
N ASN A 201 -0.45 1.37 5.14
CA ASN A 201 0.68 1.81 5.94
C ASN A 201 0.93 3.32 5.86
N VAL A 202 0.95 3.87 4.63
CA VAL A 202 1.13 5.30 4.41
C VAL A 202 -0.07 6.09 4.93
N ALA A 203 -1.30 5.59 4.72
CA ALA A 203 -2.53 6.20 5.20
C ALA A 203 -2.55 6.31 6.74
N MET A 204 -2.23 5.23 7.45
CA MET A 204 -2.15 5.23 8.92
C MET A 204 -1.06 6.17 9.43
N ALA A 205 0.10 6.23 8.74
CA ALA A 205 1.17 7.13 9.12
C ALA A 205 0.79 8.62 8.94
N MET A 206 0.18 8.95 7.79
CA MET A 206 -0.39 10.26 7.51
C MET A 206 -1.48 10.64 8.52
N GLY A 207 -2.36 9.68 8.85
CA GLY A 207 -3.40 9.83 9.86
C GLY A 207 -2.82 10.11 11.24
N GLY A 208 -1.72 9.44 11.63
CA GLY A 208 -0.99 9.74 12.87
C GLY A 208 -0.43 11.16 12.91
N ALA A 209 0.16 11.62 11.80
CA ALA A 209 0.63 13.00 11.71
C ALA A 209 -0.53 14.02 11.80
N ALA A 210 -1.65 13.75 11.13
CA ALA A 210 -2.88 14.56 11.20
C ALA A 210 -3.49 14.56 12.61
N ALA A 211 -3.43 13.42 13.31
CA ALA A 211 -3.87 13.26 14.69
C ALA A 211 -2.95 13.96 15.69
N GLY A 212 -1.85 14.59 15.28
CA GLY A 212 -0.96 15.32 16.19
C GLY A 212 0.03 14.44 16.94
N VAL A 213 0.32 13.23 16.48
CA VAL A 213 1.40 12.37 17.02
C VAL A 213 2.72 13.15 17.03
N LYS A 214 3.45 13.13 18.15
CA LYS A 214 4.79 13.72 18.27
C LYS A 214 5.88 12.71 18.60
N PHE A 215 5.50 11.49 18.94
CA PHE A 215 6.44 10.39 19.15
C PHE A 215 5.94 9.13 18.45
N TYR A 216 6.78 8.56 17.59
CA TYR A 216 6.55 7.28 16.96
C TYR A 216 7.73 6.36 17.17
N CYS A 217 7.49 5.13 17.60
CA CYS A 217 8.52 4.11 17.69
C CYS A 217 8.04 2.77 17.12
N ALA A 218 8.98 1.97 16.61
CA ALA A 218 8.67 0.65 16.09
C ALA A 218 9.91 -0.25 16.05
N TYR A 219 9.67 -1.56 16.10
CA TYR A 219 10.61 -2.59 15.67
C TYR A 219 10.16 -3.08 14.28
N PRO A 220 11.04 -3.18 13.28
CA PRO A 220 10.62 -3.56 11.93
C PRO A 220 10.04 -4.98 11.88
N MET A 221 8.76 -5.08 11.51
CA MET A 221 8.09 -6.36 11.26
C MET A 221 7.09 -6.22 10.12
N SER A 222 7.13 -7.14 9.15
CA SER A 222 6.12 -7.20 8.09
C SER A 222 4.74 -7.53 8.68
N PRO A 223 3.65 -6.86 8.26
CA PRO A 223 3.57 -5.86 7.19
C PRO A 223 3.55 -4.39 7.68
N SER A 224 3.87 -4.09 8.94
CA SER A 224 3.70 -2.73 9.53
C SER A 224 4.88 -1.77 9.27
N THR A 225 6.02 -2.26 8.79
CA THR A 225 7.24 -1.44 8.58
C THR A 225 7.01 -0.23 7.66
N GLY A 226 6.01 -0.26 6.78
CA GLY A 226 5.65 0.87 5.93
C GLY A 226 5.26 2.13 6.72
N VAL A 227 4.65 1.98 7.91
CA VAL A 227 4.35 3.11 8.80
C VAL A 227 5.65 3.79 9.27
N LEU A 228 6.63 2.99 9.71
CA LEU A 228 7.94 3.48 10.15
C LEU A 228 8.68 4.22 9.02
N HIS A 229 8.68 3.68 7.80
CA HIS A 229 9.33 4.32 6.66
C HIS A 229 8.74 5.70 6.37
N TRP A 230 7.41 5.82 6.36
CA TRP A 230 6.77 7.11 6.12
C TRP A 230 7.07 8.10 7.26
N MET A 231 6.93 7.66 8.51
CA MET A 231 7.21 8.49 9.69
C MET A 231 8.65 9.00 9.67
N ALA A 232 9.63 8.12 9.46
CA ALA A 232 11.05 8.49 9.41
C ALA A 232 11.35 9.49 8.28
N ALA A 233 10.79 9.28 7.09
CA ALA A 233 11.00 10.16 5.93
C ALA A 233 10.41 11.57 6.13
N HIS A 234 9.36 11.70 6.95
CA HIS A 234 8.64 12.96 7.16
C HIS A 234 8.83 13.57 8.56
N ALA A 235 9.57 12.89 9.44
CA ALA A 235 9.76 13.22 10.86
C ALA A 235 10.09 14.70 11.10
N ARG A 236 11.10 15.24 10.39
CA ARG A 236 11.53 16.65 10.54
C ARG A 236 10.45 17.63 10.11
N LYS A 237 9.74 17.35 9.02
CA LYS A 237 8.71 18.24 8.47
C LYS A 237 7.45 18.24 9.36
N ALA A 238 7.11 17.10 9.94
CA ALA A 238 5.94 16.93 10.79
C ALA A 238 6.21 17.23 12.28
N GLY A 239 7.48 17.43 12.67
CA GLY A 239 7.87 17.63 14.06
C GLY A 239 7.62 16.39 14.92
N ILE A 240 7.95 15.20 14.40
CA ILE A 240 7.74 13.91 15.06
C ILE A 240 9.09 13.30 15.40
N MET A 241 9.27 12.89 16.65
CA MET A 241 10.42 12.06 17.03
C MET A 241 10.15 10.61 16.62
N VAL A 242 11.04 10.07 15.79
CA VAL A 242 10.92 8.69 15.27
C VAL A 242 12.08 7.85 15.79
N ARG A 243 11.80 6.71 16.40
CA ARG A 243 12.80 5.77 16.90
C ARG A 243 12.55 4.35 16.39
N GLN A 244 13.57 3.78 15.77
CA GLN A 244 13.66 2.32 15.66
C GLN A 244 14.21 1.80 16.98
N VAL A 245 13.52 0.85 17.59
CA VAL A 245 13.83 0.30 18.91
C VAL A 245 14.33 -1.14 18.73
N GLU A 246 14.96 -1.70 19.76
CA GLU A 246 15.60 -3.02 19.75
C GLU A 246 14.61 -4.20 19.67
N ASP A 247 13.42 -4.08 20.25
CA ASP A 247 12.35 -5.08 20.24
C ASP A 247 10.98 -4.44 20.57
N GLU A 248 9.89 -5.21 20.46
CA GLU A 248 8.54 -4.73 20.74
C GLU A 248 8.26 -4.38 22.20
N ILE A 249 9.01 -4.94 23.17
CA ILE A 249 8.89 -4.60 24.59
C ILE A 249 9.43 -3.17 24.80
N GLY A 250 10.59 -2.86 24.23
CA GLY A 250 11.14 -1.51 24.21
C GLY A 250 10.21 -0.53 23.48
N VAL A 251 9.62 -0.93 22.35
CA VAL A 251 8.67 -0.10 21.59
C VAL A 251 7.51 0.35 22.47
N ILE A 252 6.78 -0.58 23.08
CA ILE A 252 5.57 -0.23 23.84
C ILE A 252 5.92 0.63 25.06
N ASN A 253 6.99 0.29 25.79
CA ASN A 253 7.39 1.04 26.97
C ASN A 253 7.88 2.46 26.63
N MET A 254 8.60 2.64 25.51
CA MET A 254 8.97 3.98 25.04
C MET A 254 7.75 4.80 24.59
N ALA A 255 6.79 4.17 23.89
CA ALA A 255 5.57 4.85 23.46
C ALA A 255 4.75 5.33 24.68
N ILE A 256 4.61 4.48 25.69
CA ILE A 256 3.91 4.82 26.94
C ILE A 256 4.66 5.93 27.68
N GLY A 257 5.98 5.85 27.80
CA GLY A 257 6.78 6.90 28.44
C GLY A 257 6.63 8.27 27.75
N ALA A 258 6.62 8.29 26.42
CA ALA A 258 6.35 9.50 25.65
C ALA A 258 4.91 10.00 25.86
N ALA A 259 3.93 9.11 25.83
CA ALA A 259 2.53 9.45 26.10
C ALA A 259 2.33 10.04 27.50
N HIS A 260 2.98 9.44 28.50
CA HIS A 260 2.95 9.91 29.88
C HIS A 260 3.56 11.31 30.03
N ALA A 261 4.57 11.63 29.22
CA ALA A 261 5.13 12.98 29.15
C ALA A 261 4.21 14.02 28.47
N GLY A 262 3.06 13.61 27.92
CA GLY A 262 2.00 14.51 27.45
C GLY A 262 1.82 14.60 25.93
N VAL A 263 2.60 13.87 25.13
CA VAL A 263 2.44 13.83 23.68
C VAL A 263 1.54 12.69 23.21
N ARG A 264 0.86 12.84 22.07
CA ARG A 264 0.29 11.65 21.41
C ARG A 264 1.42 10.77 20.91
N ALA A 265 1.46 9.52 21.38
CA ALA A 265 2.44 8.52 21.01
C ALA A 265 1.78 7.35 20.27
N MET A 266 2.46 6.85 19.24
CA MET A 266 1.95 5.77 18.39
C MET A 266 3.06 4.75 18.08
N CYS A 267 2.70 3.48 17.97
CA CYS A 267 3.59 2.45 17.41
C CYS A 267 2.82 1.52 16.46
N ALA A 268 3.54 0.77 15.63
CA ALA A 268 2.95 -0.22 14.74
C ALA A 268 3.72 -1.54 14.77
N THR A 269 2.98 -2.64 14.72
CA THR A 269 3.46 -4.01 14.84
C THR A 269 2.52 -4.98 14.09
N SER A 270 2.67 -6.27 14.32
CA SER A 270 1.85 -7.39 13.80
C SER A 270 1.68 -8.42 14.93
N GLY A 271 0.92 -9.51 14.71
CA GLY A 271 0.50 -10.44 15.75
C GLY A 271 1.60 -10.88 16.73
N GLY A 272 2.75 -11.36 16.24
CA GLY A 272 3.85 -11.80 17.11
C GLY A 272 4.46 -10.69 17.98
N GLY A 273 4.65 -9.50 17.41
CA GLY A 273 5.16 -8.35 18.15
C GLY A 273 4.12 -7.76 19.10
N PHE A 274 2.84 -7.77 18.73
CA PHE A 274 1.74 -7.38 19.63
C PHE A 274 1.68 -8.28 20.86
N ALA A 275 1.91 -9.60 20.71
CA ALA A 275 1.96 -10.52 21.84
C ALA A 275 3.01 -10.09 22.89
N LEU A 276 4.18 -9.63 22.46
CA LEU A 276 5.24 -9.10 23.33
C LEU A 276 4.87 -7.77 24.01
N MET A 277 3.96 -6.99 23.43
CA MET A 277 3.51 -5.71 23.99
C MET A 277 2.45 -5.87 25.11
N SER A 278 1.93 -7.09 25.32
CA SER A 278 0.77 -7.34 26.19
C SER A 278 0.95 -6.82 27.62
N GLU A 279 2.13 -7.01 28.22
CA GLU A 279 2.42 -6.52 29.58
C GLU A 279 2.39 -4.98 29.63
N GLY A 280 3.05 -4.31 28.68
CA GLY A 280 3.08 -2.85 28.59
C GLY A 280 1.69 -2.25 28.36
N LEU A 281 0.83 -2.91 27.58
CA LEU A 281 -0.57 -2.48 27.39
C LEU A 281 -1.37 -2.50 28.69
N GLY A 282 -1.16 -3.52 29.54
CA GLY A 282 -1.75 -3.56 30.88
C GLY A 282 -1.27 -2.40 31.75
N MET A 283 0.04 -2.09 31.70
CA MET A 283 0.59 -0.92 32.38
C MET A 283 -0.05 0.38 31.89
N SER A 284 -0.11 0.62 30.57
CA SER A 284 -0.73 1.81 29.96
C SER A 284 -2.14 2.05 30.47
N ALA A 285 -2.96 1.00 30.57
CA ALA A 285 -4.31 1.10 31.08
C ALA A 285 -4.33 1.39 32.59
N MET A 286 -3.49 0.70 33.38
CA MET A 286 -3.42 0.89 34.83
C MET A 286 -3.01 2.31 35.23
N ILE A 287 -2.14 2.96 34.45
CA ILE A 287 -1.69 4.34 34.70
C ILE A 287 -2.43 5.39 33.85
N GLU A 288 -3.56 5.00 33.24
CA GLU A 288 -4.45 5.89 32.47
C GLU A 288 -3.68 6.75 31.45
N THR A 289 -2.76 6.10 30.72
CA THR A 289 -1.89 6.75 29.75
C THR A 289 -2.26 6.30 28.34
N PRO A 290 -2.87 7.18 27.52
CA PRO A 290 -3.34 6.84 26.19
C PRO A 290 -2.18 6.66 25.22
N VAL A 291 -2.18 5.51 24.55
CA VAL A 291 -1.24 5.16 23.48
C VAL A 291 -2.02 4.49 22.36
N VAL A 292 -1.66 4.76 21.11
CA VAL A 292 -2.26 4.06 19.96
C VAL A 292 -1.29 3.03 19.40
N VAL A 293 -1.74 1.77 19.36
CA VAL A 293 -0.96 0.64 18.83
C VAL A 293 -1.65 0.09 17.59
N ILE A 294 -0.96 0.11 16.46
CA ILE A 294 -1.43 -0.49 15.22
C ILE A 294 -0.95 -1.94 15.16
N ASN A 295 -1.88 -2.89 15.15
CA ASN A 295 -1.63 -4.27 14.79
C ASN A 295 -2.02 -4.50 13.31
N CYS A 296 -1.02 -4.62 12.43
CA CYS A 296 -1.25 -5.07 11.06
C CYS A 296 -1.20 -6.59 11.03
N GLN A 297 -2.37 -7.23 11.08
CA GLN A 297 -2.50 -8.68 11.12
C GLN A 297 -1.88 -9.35 9.89
N ARG A 298 -1.31 -10.53 10.11
CA ARG A 298 -0.81 -11.45 9.08
C ARG A 298 -1.12 -12.88 9.51
N ALA A 299 -1.04 -13.82 8.59
CA ALA A 299 -1.33 -15.23 8.87
C ALA A 299 -0.48 -15.77 10.02
N GLY A 300 -1.14 -16.26 11.07
CA GLY A 300 -0.53 -16.91 12.24
C GLY A 300 -0.73 -18.44 12.22
N PRO A 301 -0.60 -19.12 13.37
CA PRO A 301 -0.02 -18.65 14.64
C PRO A 301 1.52 -18.58 14.60
N SER A 302 2.13 -18.03 15.67
CA SER A 302 3.59 -17.85 15.77
C SER A 302 4.15 -17.01 14.60
N THR A 303 5.25 -17.41 13.97
CA THR A 303 5.75 -16.76 12.75
C THR A 303 4.71 -16.78 11.63
N GLY A 304 3.93 -17.87 11.55
CA GLY A 304 2.90 -18.09 10.54
C GLY A 304 3.40 -17.93 9.11
N VAL A 305 2.67 -17.17 8.29
CA VAL A 305 3.06 -16.84 6.91
C VAL A 305 3.15 -15.30 6.76
N PRO A 306 4.33 -14.70 7.00
CA PRO A 306 4.47 -13.24 7.15
C PRO A 306 4.00 -12.37 5.97
N THR A 307 3.84 -12.97 4.79
CA THR A 307 3.46 -12.30 3.54
C THR A 307 2.06 -12.67 3.06
N LYS A 308 1.22 -13.20 3.96
CA LYS A 308 -0.19 -13.52 3.69
C LYS A 308 -1.10 -12.85 4.70
N THR A 309 -2.24 -12.39 4.19
CA THR A 309 -3.28 -11.75 4.99
C THR A 309 -4.06 -12.78 5.78
N GLU A 310 -4.44 -12.42 6.99
CA GLU A 310 -5.37 -13.12 7.87
C GLU A 310 -5.93 -12.10 8.85
N GLN A 311 -7.13 -12.34 9.38
CA GLN A 311 -7.78 -11.51 10.38
C GLN A 311 -7.97 -12.31 11.69
N GLY A 312 -6.87 -12.89 12.19
CA GLY A 312 -6.85 -13.84 13.30
C GLY A 312 -6.59 -13.24 14.69
N ASP A 313 -6.21 -11.97 14.80
CA ASP A 313 -5.66 -11.43 16.04
C ASP A 313 -6.71 -10.80 16.97
N LEU A 314 -8.01 -10.78 16.60
CA LEU A 314 -9.06 -10.16 17.42
C LEU A 314 -9.06 -10.70 18.86
N TRP A 315 -8.96 -12.03 19.03
CA TRP A 315 -8.92 -12.65 20.36
C TRP A 315 -7.66 -12.28 21.15
N GLN A 316 -6.50 -12.15 20.48
CA GLN A 316 -5.28 -11.71 21.12
C GLN A 316 -5.39 -10.26 21.62
N MET A 317 -6.04 -9.38 20.86
CA MET A 317 -6.23 -7.98 21.24
C MET A 317 -7.29 -7.81 22.34
N LEU A 318 -8.35 -8.62 22.31
CA LEU A 318 -9.34 -8.69 23.39
C LEU A 318 -8.73 -9.24 24.69
N GLY A 319 -7.90 -10.28 24.60
CA GLY A 319 -7.25 -10.94 25.74
C GLY A 319 -5.88 -10.38 26.12
N ALA A 320 -5.48 -9.22 25.57
CA ALA A 320 -4.20 -8.61 25.90
C ALA A 320 -4.14 -8.25 27.39
N ALA A 321 -2.98 -8.47 28.01
CA ALA A 321 -2.67 -8.31 29.43
C ALA A 321 -3.57 -9.12 30.40
N PHE A 322 -3.07 -9.32 31.62
CA PHE A 322 -3.83 -9.97 32.70
C PHE A 322 -4.68 -8.95 33.45
N GLY A 323 -5.85 -9.38 33.94
CA GLY A 323 -6.80 -8.54 34.67
C GLY A 323 -7.77 -7.76 33.78
N ASP A 324 -8.66 -6.99 34.42
CA ASP A 324 -9.72 -6.24 33.76
C ASP A 324 -9.32 -4.79 33.55
N TYR A 325 -9.39 -4.31 32.30
CA TYR A 325 -9.10 -2.91 31.98
C TYR A 325 -9.81 -2.48 30.68
N PRO A 326 -10.19 -1.19 30.58
CA PRO A 326 -10.81 -0.66 29.37
C PRO A 326 -9.78 -0.54 28.24
N ARG A 327 -10.21 -0.88 27.03
CA ARG A 327 -9.42 -0.69 25.80
C ARG A 327 -10.37 -0.40 24.65
N VAL A 328 -9.91 0.36 23.69
CA VAL A 328 -10.67 0.63 22.46
C VAL A 328 -10.03 -0.16 21.34
N ILE A 329 -10.82 -0.95 20.62
CA ILE A 329 -10.37 -1.68 19.43
C ILE A 329 -11.18 -1.20 18.25
N ALA A 330 -10.51 -0.77 17.17
CA ALA A 330 -11.17 -0.39 15.93
C ALA A 330 -10.43 -0.95 14.72
N ALA A 331 -11.19 -1.31 13.68
CA ALA A 331 -10.66 -1.88 12.45
C ALA A 331 -11.07 -1.01 11.25
N PRO A 332 -10.15 -0.64 10.34
CA PRO A 332 -10.47 0.14 9.16
C PRO A 332 -11.24 -0.70 8.12
N LEU A 333 -12.15 -0.06 7.40
CA LEU A 333 -12.94 -0.69 6.33
C LEU A 333 -12.19 -0.78 4.99
N ASP A 334 -11.36 0.23 4.69
CA ASP A 334 -10.52 0.31 3.50
C ASP A 334 -9.28 1.18 3.75
N ILE A 335 -8.44 1.35 2.72
CA ILE A 335 -7.20 2.14 2.81
C ILE A 335 -7.45 3.63 3.06
N GLY A 336 -8.58 4.19 2.58
CA GLY A 336 -8.94 5.57 2.91
C GLY A 336 -9.33 5.70 4.38
N ASP A 337 -10.02 4.70 4.90
CA ASP A 337 -10.41 4.62 6.30
C ASP A 337 -9.21 4.45 7.25
N CYS A 338 -8.14 3.77 6.83
CA CYS A 338 -6.86 3.73 7.55
C CYS A 338 -6.30 5.11 7.90
N PHE A 339 -6.59 6.16 7.12
CA PHE A 339 -6.21 7.54 7.46
C PHE A 339 -7.14 8.14 8.52
N LYS A 340 -8.45 8.03 8.30
CA LYS A 340 -9.50 8.69 9.11
C LYS A 340 -9.63 8.09 10.50
N LEU A 341 -9.44 6.78 10.61
CA LEU A 341 -9.57 6.04 11.86
C LEU A 341 -8.53 6.48 12.90
N ILE A 342 -7.33 6.88 12.48
CA ILE A 342 -6.24 7.20 13.41
C ILE A 342 -6.56 8.45 14.26
N PRO A 343 -6.97 9.60 13.70
CA PRO A 343 -7.48 10.71 14.50
C PRO A 343 -8.67 10.34 15.41
N GLU A 344 -9.62 9.55 14.91
CA GLU A 344 -10.81 9.16 15.67
C GLU A 344 -10.46 8.33 16.90
N ILE A 345 -9.63 7.28 16.74
CA ILE A 345 -9.25 6.43 17.86
C ILE A 345 -8.38 7.19 18.87
N PHE A 346 -7.54 8.13 18.42
CA PHE A 346 -6.78 8.99 19.34
C PHE A 346 -7.70 9.87 20.20
N ASN A 347 -8.74 10.46 19.60
CA ASN A 347 -9.70 11.27 20.36
C ASN A 347 -10.43 10.43 21.41
N ILE A 348 -10.82 9.19 21.08
CA ILE A 348 -11.45 8.28 22.05
C ILE A 348 -10.45 7.88 23.15
N ALA A 349 -9.23 7.47 22.76
CA ALA A 349 -8.18 7.07 23.69
C ALA A 349 -7.80 8.18 24.67
N ASP A 350 -7.66 9.43 24.19
CA ASP A 350 -7.36 10.59 25.03
C ASP A 350 -8.50 10.90 26.00
N ARG A 351 -9.76 10.91 25.52
CA ARG A 351 -10.93 11.21 26.35
C ARG A 351 -11.15 10.21 27.49
N PHE A 352 -10.94 8.93 27.22
CA PHE A 352 -11.14 7.86 28.19
C PHE A 352 -9.84 7.38 28.83
N GLN A 353 -8.72 8.04 28.52
CA GLN A 353 -7.39 7.80 29.07
C GLN A 353 -6.98 6.31 29.05
N CYS A 354 -7.31 5.61 27.96
CA CYS A 354 -7.10 4.16 27.83
C CYS A 354 -6.30 3.83 26.54
N PRO A 355 -5.72 2.62 26.42
CA PRO A 355 -5.05 2.22 25.18
C PRO A 355 -6.04 2.12 24.01
N GLY A 356 -5.64 2.70 22.87
CA GLY A 356 -6.34 2.59 21.59
C GLY A 356 -5.63 1.59 20.68
N LEU A 357 -6.35 0.61 20.17
CA LEU A 357 -5.78 -0.49 19.40
C LEU A 357 -6.40 -0.54 18.00
N VAL A 358 -5.56 -0.45 16.97
CA VAL A 358 -6.00 -0.48 15.58
C VAL A 358 -5.75 -1.86 14.99
N LEU A 359 -6.81 -2.55 14.59
CA LEU A 359 -6.80 -3.89 14.04
C LEU A 359 -6.86 -3.81 12.50
N CYS A 360 -5.71 -3.63 11.85
CA CYS A 360 -5.57 -3.61 10.40
C CYS A 360 -5.14 -5.02 9.90
N ASP A 361 -5.11 -5.26 8.60
CA ASP A 361 -4.59 -6.51 8.02
C ASP A 361 -3.55 -6.25 6.92
N LEU A 362 -2.80 -7.29 6.54
CA LEU A 362 -1.75 -7.20 5.53
C LEU A 362 -2.25 -6.67 4.19
N LEU A 363 -3.46 -7.06 3.78
CA LEU A 363 -4.02 -6.67 2.49
C LEU A 363 -4.27 -5.15 2.47
N LEU A 364 -4.86 -4.59 3.51
CA LEU A 364 -5.03 -3.14 3.62
C LEU A 364 -3.69 -2.43 3.82
N SER A 365 -2.82 -2.96 4.67
CA SER A 365 -1.55 -2.35 5.05
C SER A 365 -0.59 -2.19 3.86
N GLU A 366 -0.45 -3.22 3.01
CA GLU A 366 0.47 -3.23 1.87
C GLU A 366 -0.20 -3.02 0.52
N GLY A 367 -1.52 -3.24 0.43
CA GLY A 367 -2.31 -2.90 -0.75
C GLY A 367 -2.27 -1.41 -1.05
N ARG A 368 -2.77 -1.02 -2.22
CA ARG A 368 -2.88 0.37 -2.65
C ARG A 368 -4.26 0.63 -3.21
N LEU A 369 -4.85 1.75 -2.82
CA LEU A 369 -6.17 2.19 -3.29
C LEU A 369 -6.06 3.61 -3.85
N SER A 370 -6.91 3.92 -4.83
CA SER A 370 -7.26 5.29 -5.16
C SER A 370 -8.07 5.93 -4.03
N VAL A 371 -7.65 7.08 -3.53
CA VAL A 371 -8.36 7.85 -2.52
C VAL A 371 -8.64 9.25 -3.04
N GLU A 372 -9.81 9.79 -2.74
CA GLU A 372 -10.16 11.18 -3.01
C GLU A 372 -9.25 12.11 -2.19
N PRO A 373 -8.45 13.01 -2.79
CA PRO A 373 -7.50 13.83 -2.04
C PRO A 373 -8.16 14.68 -0.93
N LYS A 374 -9.40 15.11 -1.14
CA LYS A 374 -10.20 15.85 -0.15
C LYS A 374 -10.55 15.05 1.11
N GLU A 375 -10.46 13.72 1.07
CA GLU A 375 -10.71 12.86 2.23
C GLU A 375 -9.51 12.75 3.17
N LEU A 376 -8.33 13.22 2.73
CA LEU A 376 -7.10 13.24 3.52
C LEU A 376 -6.99 14.58 4.27
N ASP A 377 -7.90 14.79 5.22
CA ASP A 377 -7.94 15.98 6.06
C ASP A 377 -6.82 15.97 7.12
N PHE A 378 -5.82 16.84 6.94
CA PHE A 378 -4.71 17.03 7.87
C PHE A 378 -5.00 17.97 9.03
N SER A 379 -6.25 18.44 9.17
CA SER A 379 -6.71 19.24 10.30
C SER A 379 -7.98 18.66 10.92
N PRO A 380 -8.00 17.35 11.25
CA PRO A 380 -9.15 16.74 11.88
C PRO A 380 -9.38 17.38 13.27
N PRO A 381 -10.61 17.40 13.79
CA PRO A 381 -10.86 17.82 15.16
C PRO A 381 -10.00 17.00 16.13
N ILE A 382 -9.26 17.68 17.00
CA ILE A 382 -8.43 17.05 18.04
C ILE A 382 -9.11 17.26 19.38
N ASP A 383 -9.54 16.16 19.99
CA ASP A 383 -10.07 16.11 21.33
C ASP A 383 -9.04 15.43 22.24
N ARG A 384 -8.45 16.20 23.15
CA ARG A 384 -7.43 15.71 24.10
C ARG A 384 -8.03 15.23 25.42
N GLY A 385 -9.36 15.22 25.55
CA GLY A 385 -10.04 14.92 26.80
C GLY A 385 -9.74 15.95 27.89
N GLU A 386 -9.91 15.52 29.14
CA GLU A 386 -9.60 16.32 30.31
C GLU A 386 -8.09 16.38 30.53
N LEU A 387 -7.51 17.57 30.38
CA LEU A 387 -6.11 17.87 30.65
C LEU A 387 -5.98 18.89 31.78
N ILE A 388 -5.03 18.67 32.68
CA ILE A 388 -4.57 19.69 33.61
C ILE A 388 -3.59 20.58 32.84
N THR A 389 -3.98 21.83 32.60
CA THR A 389 -3.08 22.82 31.97
C THR A 389 -2.25 23.54 33.02
N THR A 390 -1.22 24.27 32.60
CA THR A 390 -0.25 25.00 33.46
C THR A 390 -0.87 25.96 34.47
N ASN A 391 -2.15 26.34 34.31
CA ASN A 391 -2.88 27.21 35.24
C ASN A 391 -3.97 26.51 36.06
N GLY A 392 -4.07 25.17 36.02
CA GLY A 392 -5.11 24.40 36.72
C GLY A 392 -6.53 24.60 36.16
N ALA A 393 -6.67 25.32 35.03
CA ALA A 393 -7.92 25.43 34.29
C ALA A 393 -8.08 24.23 33.34
N ALA A 394 -9.32 23.74 33.18
CA ALA A 394 -9.66 22.81 32.12
C ALA A 394 -9.32 23.44 30.75
N SER A 395 -8.72 22.67 29.85
CA SER A 395 -8.32 23.20 28.54
C SER A 395 -9.53 23.50 27.66
N ASP A 396 -9.77 24.77 27.34
CA ASP A 396 -10.74 25.17 26.31
C ASP A 396 -10.18 25.01 24.88
N VAL A 397 -8.89 24.65 24.71
CA VAL A 397 -8.23 24.59 23.39
C VAL A 397 -7.21 23.44 23.32
N GLY A 398 -7.43 22.51 22.40
CA GLY A 398 -6.53 21.40 22.08
C GLY A 398 -5.23 21.88 21.43
N THR A 399 -4.19 22.10 22.24
CA THR A 399 -2.83 22.33 21.72
C THR A 399 -2.01 21.04 21.75
N ASN A 400 -1.16 20.84 20.73
CA ASN A 400 -0.27 19.69 20.61
C ASN A 400 1.14 20.09 21.03
N GLY A 401 1.58 19.62 22.20
CA GLY A 401 3.02 19.50 22.50
C GLY A 401 3.64 20.43 23.55
N ASP A 402 2.85 21.25 24.27
CA ASP A 402 3.38 22.16 25.31
C ASP A 402 2.97 21.78 26.75
N TYR A 403 2.87 20.48 27.10
CA TYR A 403 2.33 20.08 28.41
C TYR A 403 3.30 19.24 29.26
N LYS A 404 3.27 19.54 30.57
CA LYS A 404 3.55 18.60 31.67
C LYS A 404 2.18 18.10 32.15
N ARG A 405 1.98 16.78 32.19
CA ARG A 405 0.81 16.20 32.89
C ARG A 405 0.86 16.55 34.37
#